data_AF-A0A8J6Y317-F1
#
_entry.id   AF-A0A8J6Y317-F1
#
_cell.length_a   1.000
_cell.length_b   1.000
_cell.length_c   1.000
_cell.angle_alpha   90.00
_cell.angle_beta   90.00
_cell.angle_gamma   90.00
#
_symmetry.space_group_name_H-M   'P 1'
#
loop_
_entity.id
_entity.type
_entity.pdbx_description
1 polymer ?
#
loop_
_entity_poly.entity_id
_entity_poly.type
_entity_poly.pdbx_seq_one_letter_code
_entity_poly.pdbx_strand_id
1 'polypeptide(L)'
;MDKDLASAILLERCQCYNKSLASARKVLDKDSVDHDEVLWARRIIKSLGEIFVSQRFMDKAMECYQLLVEYPPPELDESALEIDVCPEPETTPSVFADLGPNTVTVTTQLNQDVYEILEALKHIEGNEGKDDAELIREGIYQLFLKYAEHKETRQLIFDKIRTVVD
;
A
#
# COMPACT_ATOMS: atom_id res chain seq x y z
N MET A 1 -29.90 -19.87 5.52
CA MET A 1 -29.72 -18.40 5.47
C MET A 1 -29.61 -17.86 6.88
N ASP A 2 -28.37 -17.63 7.26
CA ASP A 2 -27.96 -17.02 8.50
C ASP A 2 -28.57 -15.62 8.71
N LYS A 3 -28.87 -15.29 9.97
CA LYS A 3 -29.49 -14.02 10.34
C LYS A 3 -28.58 -12.83 10.07
N ASP A 4 -27.27 -12.99 10.28
CA ASP A 4 -26.31 -11.92 10.03
C ASP A 4 -26.14 -11.70 8.53
N LEU A 5 -26.20 -12.76 7.71
CA LEU A 5 -26.21 -12.63 6.26
C LEU A 5 -27.45 -11.91 5.74
N ALA A 6 -28.65 -12.28 6.19
CA ALA A 6 -29.88 -11.58 5.83
C ALA A 6 -29.84 -10.10 6.25
N SER A 7 -29.25 -9.82 7.41
CA SER A 7 -29.04 -8.46 7.90
C SER A 7 -28.03 -7.69 7.03
N ALA A 8 -26.93 -8.32 6.62
CA ALA A 8 -25.92 -7.71 5.75
C ALA A 8 -26.52 -7.28 4.41
N ILE A 9 -27.30 -8.16 3.77
CA ILE A 9 -27.99 -7.90 2.50
C ILE A 9 -28.98 -6.73 2.66
N LEU A 10 -29.80 -6.74 3.71
CA LEU A 10 -30.77 -5.67 3.94
C LEU A 10 -30.07 -4.32 4.17
N LEU A 11 -29.03 -4.32 5.01
CA LEU A 11 -28.29 -3.10 5.37
C LEU A 11 -27.50 -2.52 4.20
N GLU A 12 -26.96 -3.37 3.32
CA GLU A 12 -26.33 -2.93 2.07
C GLU A 12 -27.32 -2.19 1.19
N ARG A 13 -28.51 -2.78 0.96
CA ARG A 13 -29.59 -2.16 0.17
C ARG A 13 -30.13 -0.87 0.78
N CYS A 14 -30.12 -0.76 2.12
CA CYS A 14 -30.48 0.44 2.85
C CYS A 14 -29.34 1.46 2.99
N GLN A 15 -28.20 1.26 2.31
CA GLN A 15 -27.02 2.12 2.36
C GLN A 15 -26.42 2.32 3.76
N CYS A 16 -26.69 1.38 4.67
CA CYS A 16 -26.14 1.34 6.02
C CYS A 16 -24.79 0.59 6.02
N TYR A 17 -23.85 1.05 5.18
CA TYR A 17 -22.64 0.32 4.79
C TYR A 17 -21.79 -0.20 5.96
N ASN A 18 -21.52 0.63 6.97
CA ASN A 18 -20.76 0.21 8.16
C ASN A 18 -21.43 -0.93 8.93
N LYS A 19 -22.76 -0.91 9.05
CA LYS A 19 -23.52 -1.98 9.73
C LYS A 19 -23.61 -3.23 8.86
N SER A 20 -23.71 -3.06 7.54
CA SER A 20 -23.66 -4.16 6.58
C SER A 20 -22.32 -4.88 6.66
N LEU A 21 -21.20 -4.15 6.63
CA LEU A 21 -19.85 -4.70 6.77
C LEU A 21 -19.69 -5.47 8.08
N ALA A 22 -20.12 -4.89 9.21
CA ALA A 22 -20.07 -5.56 10.51
C ALA A 22 -20.91 -6.85 10.56
N SER A 23 -22.01 -6.92 9.81
CA SER A 23 -22.85 -8.12 9.74
C SER A 23 -22.24 -9.17 8.82
N ALA A 24 -21.70 -8.77 7.67
CA ALA A 24 -21.00 -9.68 6.74
C ALA A 24 -19.74 -10.30 7.40
N ARG A 25 -18.98 -9.50 8.17
CA ARG A 25 -17.82 -10.00 8.93
C ARG A 25 -18.22 -11.07 9.94
N LYS A 26 -19.33 -10.89 10.66
CA LYS A 26 -19.85 -11.90 11.60
C LYS A 26 -20.24 -13.21 10.93
N VAL A 27 -20.62 -13.17 9.64
CA VAL A 27 -20.83 -14.40 8.87
C VAL A 27 -19.49 -15.09 8.64
N LEU A 28 -18.45 -14.37 8.25
CA LEU A 28 -17.12 -14.96 8.01
C LEU A 28 -16.44 -15.49 9.28
N ASP A 29 -16.65 -14.83 10.42
CA ASP A 29 -16.03 -15.20 11.71
C ASP A 29 -16.66 -16.46 12.36
N LYS A 30 -17.67 -17.09 11.76
CA LYS A 30 -18.34 -18.28 12.31
C LYS A 30 -17.63 -19.57 11.86
N ASP A 31 -17.38 -20.47 12.81
CA ASP A 31 -16.64 -21.72 12.57
C ASP A 31 -17.37 -22.74 11.65
N SER A 32 -18.69 -22.61 11.46
CA SER A 32 -19.50 -23.58 10.72
C SER A 32 -20.50 -22.90 9.79
N VAL A 33 -20.00 -22.24 8.74
CA VAL A 33 -20.83 -21.53 7.76
C VAL A 33 -20.89 -22.29 6.45
N ASP A 34 -22.08 -22.27 5.86
CA ASP A 34 -22.34 -22.85 4.55
C ASP A 34 -21.52 -22.14 3.46
N HIS A 35 -21.06 -22.89 2.45
CA HIS A 35 -20.21 -22.34 1.38
C HIS A 35 -20.88 -21.17 0.66
N ASP A 36 -22.18 -21.30 0.40
CA ASP A 36 -22.96 -20.26 -0.27
C ASP A 36 -23.04 -18.98 0.58
N GLU A 37 -23.13 -19.11 1.90
CA GLU A 37 -23.20 -17.98 2.82
C GLU A 37 -21.85 -17.22 2.90
N VAL A 38 -20.72 -17.94 2.84
CA VAL A 38 -19.38 -17.34 2.72
C VAL A 38 -19.23 -16.60 1.39
N LEU A 39 -19.65 -17.20 0.28
CA LEU A 39 -19.60 -16.57 -1.04
C LEU A 39 -20.44 -15.29 -1.09
N TRP A 40 -21.65 -15.33 -0.52
CA TRP A 40 -22.51 -14.16 -0.43
C TRP A 40 -21.92 -13.07 0.46
N ALA A 41 -21.38 -13.41 1.63
CA ALA A 41 -20.73 -12.44 2.52
C ALA A 41 -19.53 -11.76 1.85
N ARG A 42 -18.69 -12.53 1.13
CA ARG A 42 -17.58 -11.99 0.34
C ARG A 42 -18.05 -11.05 -0.77
N ARG A 43 -19.13 -11.39 -1.47
CA ARG A 43 -19.71 -10.52 -2.52
C ARG A 43 -20.14 -9.17 -1.96
N ILE A 44 -20.82 -9.17 -0.80
CA ILE A 44 -21.23 -7.95 -0.11
C ILE A 44 -19.99 -7.15 0.28
N ILE A 45 -18.97 -7.78 0.89
CA ILE A 45 -17.74 -7.09 1.31
C ILE A 45 -17.02 -6.46 0.11
N LYS A 46 -16.96 -7.15 -1.04
CA LYS A 46 -16.39 -6.60 -2.28
C LYS A 46 -17.18 -5.36 -2.74
N SER A 47 -18.51 -5.44 -2.81
CA SER A 47 -19.33 -4.31 -3.21
C SER A 47 -19.19 -3.11 -2.27
N LEU A 48 -19.14 -3.36 -0.95
CA LEU A 48 -18.89 -2.32 0.05
C LEU A 48 -17.50 -1.69 -0.12
N GLY A 49 -16.47 -2.48 -0.41
CA GLY A 49 -15.12 -2.00 -0.72
C GLY A 49 -15.11 -1.03 -1.89
N GLU A 50 -15.76 -1.38 -2.99
CA GLU A 50 -15.93 -0.53 -4.17
C GLU A 50 -16.67 0.78 -3.83
N ILE A 51 -17.77 0.68 -3.06
CA ILE A 51 -18.53 1.85 -2.61
C ILE A 51 -17.67 2.77 -1.74
N PHE A 52 -16.91 2.23 -0.78
CA PHE A 52 -16.03 3.03 0.07
C PHE A 52 -14.89 3.71 -0.70
N VAL A 53 -14.33 3.06 -1.72
CA VAL A 53 -13.37 3.70 -2.63
C VAL A 53 -14.02 4.88 -3.36
N SER A 54 -15.22 4.66 -3.93
CA SER A 54 -15.95 5.72 -4.64
C SER A 54 -16.27 6.93 -3.76
N GLN A 55 -16.48 6.72 -2.46
CA GLN A 55 -16.73 7.76 -1.46
C GLN A 55 -15.45 8.30 -0.81
N ARG A 56 -14.28 7.81 -1.21
CA ARG A 56 -12.95 8.15 -0.65
C ARG A 56 -12.77 7.82 0.84
N PHE A 57 -13.55 6.88 1.37
CA PHE A 57 -13.35 6.33 2.72
C PHE A 57 -12.30 5.22 2.68
N MET A 58 -11.03 5.60 2.48
CA MET A 58 -9.94 4.64 2.22
C MET A 58 -9.69 3.65 3.36
N ASP A 59 -9.79 4.08 4.62
CA ASP A 59 -9.60 3.18 5.77
C ASP A 59 -10.63 2.05 5.77
N LYS A 60 -11.89 2.37 5.42
CA LYS A 60 -12.98 1.39 5.32
C LYS A 60 -12.88 0.52 4.08
N ALA A 61 -12.45 1.09 2.95
CA ALA A 61 -12.17 0.31 1.76
C ALA A 61 -11.06 -0.73 2.03
N MET A 62 -9.99 -0.31 2.72
CA MET A 62 -8.89 -1.21 3.10
C MET A 62 -9.36 -2.30 4.06
N GLU A 63 -10.22 -1.99 5.03
CA GLU A 63 -10.84 -3.00 5.91
C GLU A 63 -11.59 -4.08 5.08
N CYS A 64 -12.36 -3.67 4.07
CA CYS A 64 -13.05 -4.61 3.18
C CYS A 64 -12.07 -5.52 2.42
N TYR A 65 -11.04 -4.93 1.78
CA TYR A 65 -10.09 -5.71 1.00
C TYR A 65 -9.21 -6.63 1.85
N GLN A 66 -8.87 -6.21 3.08
CA GLN A 66 -8.17 -7.05 4.05
C GLN A 66 -9.00 -8.28 4.40
N LEU A 67 -10.29 -8.12 4.70
CA LEU A 67 -11.19 -9.25 4.96
C LEU A 67 -11.27 -10.22 3.77
N LEU A 68 -11.21 -9.71 2.54
CA LEU A 68 -11.23 -10.57 1.35
C LEU A 68 -9.94 -11.38 1.17
N VAL A 69 -8.81 -10.90 1.69
CA VAL A 69 -7.53 -11.62 1.72
C VAL A 69 -7.51 -12.63 2.87
N GLU A 70 -8.01 -12.25 4.05
CA GLU A 70 -8.07 -13.11 5.24
C GLU A 70 -8.99 -14.33 5.03
N TYR A 71 -10.11 -14.15 4.32
CA TYR A 71 -11.11 -15.19 4.09
C TYR A 71 -11.20 -15.59 2.62
N PRO A 72 -10.17 -16.19 1.99
CA PRO A 72 -10.15 -16.48 0.55
C PRO A 72 -11.39 -17.25 0.09
N PRO A 73 -11.77 -17.16 -1.21
CA PRO A 73 -12.93 -17.87 -1.71
C PRO A 73 -12.74 -19.37 -1.44
N PRO A 74 -13.79 -20.08 -1.00
CA PRO A 74 -13.70 -21.53 -0.88
C PRO A 74 -13.29 -22.15 -2.22
N GLU A 75 -12.49 -23.21 -2.17
CA GLU A 75 -12.09 -23.96 -3.36
C GLU A 75 -13.36 -24.53 -4.01
N LEU A 76 -13.73 -23.99 -5.17
CA LEU A 76 -14.86 -24.49 -5.94
C LEU A 76 -14.48 -25.84 -6.55
N ASP A 77 -15.28 -26.87 -6.25
CA ASP A 77 -15.26 -28.10 -7.03
C ASP A 77 -15.71 -27.75 -8.45
N GLU A 78 -14.83 -27.97 -9.44
CA GLU A 78 -15.00 -27.61 -10.86
C GLU A 78 -16.27 -28.24 -11.49
N SER A 79 -16.94 -29.14 -10.78
CA SER A 79 -18.14 -29.85 -11.22
C SER A 79 -19.47 -29.11 -10.99
N ALA A 80 -19.50 -27.98 -10.27
CA ALA A 80 -20.73 -27.25 -9.91
C ALA A 80 -21.06 -26.03 -10.81
N LEU A 81 -20.37 -25.84 -11.94
CA LEU A 81 -20.49 -24.68 -12.84
C LEU A 81 -21.79 -24.61 -13.68
N GLU A 82 -22.92 -25.14 -13.20
CA GLU A 82 -24.24 -24.98 -13.82
C GLU A 82 -25.24 -24.25 -12.89
N ILE A 83 -24.77 -23.27 -12.13
CA ILE A 83 -25.66 -22.24 -11.57
C ILE A 83 -25.62 -21.07 -12.54
N ASP A 84 -26.75 -20.84 -13.21
CA ASP A 84 -27.06 -19.71 -14.09
C ASP A 84 -26.52 -18.37 -13.52
N VAL A 85 -25.26 -18.07 -13.83
CA VAL A 85 -24.56 -16.87 -13.40
C VAL A 85 -25.12 -15.74 -14.24
N CYS A 86 -26.00 -14.93 -13.64
CA CYS A 86 -26.36 -13.62 -14.19
C CYS A 86 -25.08 -12.94 -14.69
N PRO A 87 -25.02 -12.51 -15.97
CA PRO A 87 -23.77 -12.04 -16.57
C PRO A 87 -23.22 -10.92 -15.70
N GLU A 88 -22.00 -11.12 -15.18
CA GLU A 88 -21.24 -10.01 -14.63
C GLU A 88 -21.17 -8.96 -15.75
N PRO A 89 -21.69 -7.73 -15.55
CA PRO A 89 -21.60 -6.72 -16.58
C PRO A 89 -20.12 -6.49 -16.89
N GLU A 90 -19.75 -6.75 -18.14
CA GLU A 90 -18.40 -6.65 -18.63
C GLU A 90 -17.80 -5.29 -18.26
N THR A 91 -16.67 -5.33 -17.54
CA THR A 91 -15.76 -4.20 -17.32
C THR A 91 -16.44 -2.93 -16.81
N THR A 92 -16.84 -2.92 -15.55
CA THR A 92 -16.83 -1.66 -14.81
C THR A 92 -15.40 -1.08 -14.85
N PRO A 93 -15.21 0.21 -15.15
CA PRO A 93 -13.91 0.83 -15.01
C PRO A 93 -13.42 0.56 -13.60
N SER A 94 -12.17 0.09 -13.49
CA SER A 94 -11.54 -0.18 -12.19
C SER A 94 -11.86 0.98 -11.26
N VAL A 95 -12.50 0.72 -10.11
CA VAL A 95 -12.88 1.77 -9.15
C VAL A 95 -11.65 2.56 -8.65
N PHE A 96 -10.47 2.01 -8.90
CA PHE A 96 -9.17 2.63 -8.62
C PHE A 96 -8.66 3.56 -9.74
N ALA A 97 -9.30 3.61 -10.91
CA ALA A 97 -8.86 4.43 -12.05
C ALA A 97 -8.83 5.93 -11.71
N ASP A 98 -9.75 6.39 -10.86
CA ASP A 98 -9.85 7.78 -10.41
C ASP A 98 -8.90 8.13 -9.25
N LEU A 99 -8.17 7.15 -8.70
CA LEU A 99 -7.23 7.39 -7.60
C LEU A 99 -5.86 7.92 -8.07
N GLY A 100 -5.66 7.98 -9.39
CA GLY A 100 -4.39 8.38 -9.96
C GLY A 100 -3.30 7.32 -9.79
N PRO A 101 -2.04 7.65 -10.10
CA PRO A 101 -0.94 6.69 -9.97
C PRO A 101 -0.72 6.30 -8.49
N ASN A 102 -0.42 5.03 -8.24
CA ASN A 102 -0.04 4.49 -6.92
C ASN A 102 1.30 5.03 -6.38
N THR A 103 1.77 6.16 -6.92
CA THR A 103 3.06 6.79 -6.62
C THR A 103 2.87 8.30 -6.55
N VAL A 104 3.36 8.92 -5.48
CA VAL A 104 3.41 10.37 -5.34
C VAL A 104 4.85 10.83 -5.55
N THR A 105 5.05 11.73 -6.52
CA THR A 105 6.35 12.39 -6.70
C THR A 105 6.56 13.39 -5.57
N VAL A 106 7.59 13.17 -4.77
CA VAL A 106 7.99 14.10 -3.70
C VAL A 106 9.14 14.96 -4.22
N THR A 107 8.98 16.27 -4.20
CA THR A 107 10.05 17.23 -4.51
C THR A 107 10.51 17.92 -3.24
N THR A 108 11.81 18.21 -3.16
CA THR A 108 12.41 18.97 -2.06
C THR A 108 13.35 20.03 -2.65
N GLN A 109 13.56 21.13 -1.92
CA GLN A 109 14.54 22.12 -2.30
C GLN A 109 15.90 21.75 -1.72
N LEU A 110 16.89 21.65 -2.60
CA LEU A 110 18.28 21.45 -2.21
C LEU A 110 18.96 22.80 -2.03
N ASN A 111 19.88 22.90 -1.06
CA ASN A 111 20.75 24.07 -0.94
C ASN A 111 21.63 24.19 -2.21
N GLN A 112 21.83 25.41 -2.69
CA GLN A 112 22.59 25.71 -3.92
C GLN A 112 24.01 25.12 -3.90
N ASP A 113 24.71 25.22 -2.76
CA ASP A 113 26.07 24.71 -2.63
C ASP A 113 26.12 23.18 -2.81
N VAL A 114 25.11 22.49 -2.28
CA VAL A 114 25.00 21.02 -2.39
C VAL A 114 24.68 20.62 -3.84
N TYR A 115 23.86 21.40 -4.54
CA TYR A 115 23.56 21.20 -5.95
C TYR A 115 24.83 21.38 -6.81
N GLU A 116 25.60 22.43 -6.58
CA GLU A 116 26.84 22.70 -7.31
C GLU A 116 27.89 21.60 -7.10
N ILE A 117 27.99 21.08 -5.87
CA ILE A 117 28.87 19.93 -5.57
C ILE A 117 28.40 18.69 -6.34
N LEU A 118 27.11 18.39 -6.36
CA LEU A 118 26.57 17.25 -7.09
C LEU A 118 26.84 17.36 -8.59
N GLU A 119 26.60 18.53 -9.19
CA GLU A 119 26.88 18.75 -10.61
C GLU A 119 28.39 18.65 -10.92
N ALA A 120 29.25 19.15 -10.04
CA ALA A 120 30.70 18.97 -10.19
C ALA A 120 31.10 17.49 -10.18
N LEU A 121 30.50 16.67 -9.29
CA LEU A 121 30.76 15.23 -9.20
C LEU A 121 30.31 14.47 -10.46
N LYS A 122 29.21 14.87 -11.10
CA LYS A 122 28.74 14.27 -12.36
C LYS A 122 29.71 14.44 -13.52
N HIS A 123 30.54 15.48 -13.49
CA HIS A 123 31.51 15.79 -14.55
C HIS A 123 32.90 15.17 -14.34
N ILE A 124 33.10 14.38 -13.27
CA ILE A 124 34.35 13.66 -13.03
C ILE A 124 34.39 12.38 -13.88
N GLU A 125 35.48 12.18 -14.61
CA GLU A 125 35.73 10.96 -15.40
C GLU A 125 35.73 9.72 -14.48
N GLY A 126 34.99 8.66 -14.85
CA GLY A 126 34.79 7.47 -14.01
C GLY A 126 33.55 7.52 -13.12
N ASN A 127 32.78 8.61 -13.15
CA ASN A 127 31.45 8.69 -12.56
C ASN A 127 30.33 8.41 -13.57
N GLU A 128 30.66 8.06 -14.82
CA GLU A 128 29.66 7.73 -15.83
C GLU A 128 28.88 6.46 -15.43
N GLY A 129 27.63 6.64 -15.03
CA GLY A 129 26.72 5.55 -14.63
C GLY A 129 26.41 5.47 -13.14
N LYS A 130 26.99 6.33 -12.31
CA LYS A 130 26.59 6.47 -10.91
C LYS A 130 25.30 7.28 -10.79
N ASP A 131 24.43 6.88 -9.87
CA ASP A 131 23.23 7.65 -9.55
C ASP A 131 23.54 8.84 -8.60
N ASP A 132 22.59 9.77 -8.47
CA ASP A 132 22.76 10.96 -7.63
C ASP A 132 23.08 10.60 -6.17
N ALA A 133 22.53 9.49 -5.64
CA ALA A 133 22.76 9.07 -4.26
C ALA A 133 24.19 8.51 -4.06
N GLU A 134 24.71 7.78 -5.04
CA GLU A 134 26.09 7.30 -5.07
C GLU A 134 27.09 8.47 -5.13
N LEU A 135 26.82 9.46 -5.99
CA LEU A 135 27.65 10.65 -6.11
C LEU A 135 27.67 11.45 -4.80
N ILE A 136 26.50 11.69 -4.18
CA ILE A 136 26.43 12.41 -2.90
C ILE A 136 27.22 11.67 -1.81
N ARG A 137 27.07 10.34 -1.72
CA ARG A 137 27.85 9.54 -0.76
C ARG A 137 29.34 9.72 -0.99
N GLU A 138 29.80 9.62 -2.23
CA GLU A 138 31.20 9.79 -2.58
C GLU A 138 31.72 11.19 -2.25
N GLY A 139 30.97 12.25 -2.58
CA GLY A 139 31.32 13.62 -2.24
C GLY A 139 31.48 13.84 -0.72
N ILE A 140 30.57 13.26 0.07
CA ILE A 140 30.65 13.29 1.53
C ILE A 140 31.90 12.53 2.02
N TYR A 141 32.21 11.36 1.46
CA TYR A 141 33.43 10.63 1.82
C TYR A 141 34.70 11.40 1.47
N GLN A 142 34.76 12.04 0.29
CA GLN A 142 35.90 12.88 -0.09
C GLN A 142 36.06 14.07 0.85
N LEU A 143 34.96 14.71 1.28
CA LEU A 143 34.98 15.76 2.30
C LEU A 143 35.54 15.24 3.62
N PHE A 144 35.05 14.08 4.11
CA PHE A 144 35.57 13.47 5.33
C PHE A 144 37.06 13.16 5.24
N LEU A 145 37.52 12.60 4.12
CA LEU A 145 38.94 12.30 3.91
C LEU A 145 39.79 13.57 3.91
N LYS A 146 39.35 14.62 3.20
CA LYS A 146 40.02 15.92 3.19
C LYS A 146 40.09 16.56 4.58
N TYR A 147 38.98 16.53 5.32
CA TYR A 147 38.97 17.06 6.69
C TYR A 147 39.74 16.18 7.68
N ALA A 148 39.89 14.89 7.43
CA ALA A 148 40.70 13.99 8.24
C ALA A 148 42.22 14.29 8.13
N GLU A 149 42.66 15.03 7.11
CA GLU A 149 44.03 15.54 7.05
C GLU A 149 44.30 16.59 8.15
N HIS A 150 43.26 17.31 8.60
CA HIS A 150 43.36 18.26 9.70
C HIS A 150 43.21 17.55 11.06
N LYS A 151 44.26 17.59 11.87
CA LYS A 151 44.35 16.85 13.15
C LYS A 151 43.18 17.14 14.11
N GLU A 152 42.78 18.40 14.25
CA GLU A 152 41.69 18.83 15.14
C GLU A 152 40.32 18.33 14.64
N THR A 153 40.06 18.50 13.35
CA THR A 153 38.81 18.05 12.71
C THR A 153 38.69 16.53 12.71
N ARG A 154 39.79 15.81 12.46
CA ARG A 154 39.85 14.34 12.55
C ARG A 154 39.48 13.84 13.94
N GLN A 155 40.01 14.48 14.99
CA GLN A 155 39.73 14.09 16.38
C GLN A 155 38.23 14.27 16.69
N LEU A 156 37.65 15.41 16.30
CA LEU A 156 36.23 15.70 16.48
C LEU A 156 35.33 14.69 15.74
N ILE A 157 35.67 14.32 14.51
CA ILE A 157 34.92 13.32 13.72
C ILE A 157 34.97 11.96 14.42
N PHE A 158 36.14 11.49 14.84
CA PHE A 158 36.26 10.19 15.52
C PHE A 158 35.56 10.15 16.88
N ASP A 159 35.61 11.24 17.64
CA ASP A 159 34.92 11.34 18.93
C ASP A 159 33.39 11.28 18.73
N LYS A 160 32.86 11.91 17.68
CA LYS A 160 31.43 11.82 17.33
C LYS A 160 31.02 10.47 16.77
N ILE A 161 31.86 9.80 15.97
CA ILE A 161 31.57 8.46 15.45
C ILE A 161 31.49 7.44 16.60
N ARG A 162 32.39 7.54 17.59
CA ARG A 162 32.33 6.68 18.79
C ARG A 162 30.99 6.74 19.50
N THR A 163 30.42 7.94 19.65
CA THR A 163 29.11 8.11 20.31
C THR A 163 27.90 7.58 19.53
N VAL A 164 28.07 7.19 18.26
CA VAL A 164 26.98 6.66 17.42
C VAL A 164 27.08 5.13 17.26
N VAL A 165 28.25 4.55 17.54
CA VAL A 165 28.53 3.11 17.36
C VAL A 165 28.42 2.33 18.68
N ASP A 166 28.36 3.01 19.82
CA ASP A 166 27.97 2.46 21.14
C ASP A 166 26.46 2.68 21.40
#